data_AF-A0A8T4Y520-F1
#
_entry.id   AF-A0A8T4Y520-F1
#
_cell.length_a   1.000
_cell.length_b   1.000
_cell.length_c   1.000
_cell.angle_alpha   90.00
_cell.angle_beta   90.00
_cell.angle_gamma   90.00
#
_symmetry.space_group_name_H-M   'P 1'
#
loop_
_entity.id
_entity.type
_entity.pdbx_description
1 polymer ?
#
loop_
_entity_poly.entity_id
_entity_poly.type
_entity_poly.pdbx_seq_one_letter_code
_entity_poly.pdbx_strand_id
1 'polypeptide(L)'
;MKKQAVIQGVAILIVGAIIGGFGYADIEYYITELPYEIDLALYYIGSLISFIGFVYLIYGIVAKGPQPPPRTVYVPTPTPAYAPVAAPQPQPQVPRCPTCGQPLELIQQYNRWYCRTCQKYV
;
A
#
# COMPACT_ATOMS: atom_id res chain seq x y z
N MET A 1 -1.54 1.34 14.12
CA MET A 1 -2.52 0.28 14.45
C MET A 1 -3.28 -0.25 13.22
N LYS A 2 -3.79 0.57 12.29
CA LYS A 2 -4.53 0.10 11.08
C LYS A 2 -3.77 -0.87 10.15
N LYS A 3 -2.44 -0.76 10.06
CA LYS A 3 -1.62 -1.66 9.21
C LYS A 3 -1.58 -3.11 9.74
N GLN A 4 -1.66 -3.32 11.04
CA GLN A 4 -1.63 -4.67 11.63
C GLN A 4 -2.89 -5.48 11.28
N ALA A 5 -4.06 -4.85 11.25
CA ALA A 5 -5.30 -5.53 10.90
C ALA A 5 -5.35 -5.96 9.42
N VAL A 6 -4.70 -5.22 8.52
CA VAL A 6 -4.61 -5.57 7.09
C VAL A 6 -3.62 -6.73 6.89
N ILE A 7 -2.48 -6.69 7.57
CA ILE A 7 -1.46 -7.75 7.51
C ILE A 7 -2.02 -9.08 8.05
N GLN A 8 -2.78 -9.05 9.14
CA GLN A 8 -3.41 -10.27 9.68
C GLN A 8 -4.49 -10.83 8.75
N GLY A 9 -5.30 -9.99 8.10
CA GLY A 9 -6.30 -10.44 7.13
C GLY A 9 -5.67 -11.12 5.91
N VAL A 10 -4.57 -10.57 5.40
CA VAL A 10 -3.81 -11.17 4.29
C VAL A 10 -3.16 -12.50 4.71
N ALA A 11 -2.59 -12.55 5.92
CA ALA A 11 -1.99 -13.78 6.44
C ALA A 11 -3.00 -14.93 6.58
N ILE A 12 -4.22 -14.65 7.08
CA ILE A 12 -5.27 -15.67 7.21
C ILE A 12 -5.74 -16.18 5.83
N LEU A 13 -5.86 -15.29 4.84
CA LEU A 13 -6.19 -15.69 3.47
C LEU A 13 -5.13 -16.59 2.84
N ILE A 14 -3.85 -16.26 3.04
CA ILE A 14 -2.73 -17.06 2.50
C ILE A 14 -2.71 -18.44 3.17
N VAL A 15 -2.87 -18.50 4.49
CA VAL A 15 -2.92 -19.78 5.22
C VAL A 15 -4.14 -20.61 4.79
N GLY A 16 -5.31 -19.99 4.63
CA GLY A 16 -6.52 -20.65 4.13
C GLY A 16 -6.38 -21.17 2.71
N ALA A 17 -5.71 -20.43 1.81
CA ALA A 17 -5.44 -20.87 0.44
C ALA A 17 -4.39 -22.00 0.36
N ILE A 18 -3.41 -22.02 1.27
CA ILE A 18 -2.43 -23.11 1.35
C ILE A 18 -3.09 -24.39 1.84
N ILE A 19 -3.90 -24.31 2.91
CA ILE A 19 -4.60 -25.46 3.49
C ILE A 19 -5.74 -25.94 2.56
N GLY A 20 -6.47 -25.02 1.92
CA GLY A 20 -7.65 -25.34 1.11
C GLY A 20 -7.39 -25.52 -0.39
N GLY A 21 -6.30 -24.97 -0.93
CA GLY A 21 -6.02 -24.94 -2.38
C GLY A 21 -4.74 -25.68 -2.79
N PHE A 22 -3.64 -25.52 -2.05
CA PHE A 22 -2.37 -26.19 -2.37
C PHE A 22 -2.21 -27.57 -1.72
N GLY A 23 -2.92 -27.84 -0.62
CA GLY A 23 -2.98 -29.20 -0.06
C GLY A 23 -3.51 -30.23 -1.06
N TYR A 24 -4.42 -29.87 -1.98
CA TYR A 24 -5.03 -30.86 -2.87
C TYR A 24 -4.20 -31.19 -4.13
N ALA A 25 -3.17 -30.42 -4.47
CA ALA A 25 -2.39 -30.66 -5.69
C ALA A 25 -1.19 -31.61 -5.49
N ASP A 26 -0.72 -31.81 -4.26
CA ASP A 26 0.43 -32.69 -3.95
C ASP A 26 0.10 -33.83 -2.94
N ILE A 27 -1.10 -33.86 -2.34
CA ILE A 27 -1.47 -34.89 -1.35
C ILE A 27 -1.92 -36.22 -2.01
N GLU A 28 -2.05 -36.28 -3.33
CA GLU A 28 -2.34 -37.54 -4.04
C GLU A 28 -1.21 -38.59 -3.93
N TYR A 29 0.01 -38.20 -3.53
CA TYR A 29 1.15 -39.12 -3.41
C TYR A 29 1.33 -39.77 -2.02
N TYR A 30 0.73 -39.24 -0.95
CA TYR A 30 0.95 -39.75 0.43
C TYR A 30 -0.30 -40.31 1.12
N ILE A 31 -1.49 -40.19 0.53
CA ILE A 31 -2.74 -40.72 1.06
C ILE A 31 -3.30 -41.78 0.11
N THR A 32 -2.76 -43.00 0.17
CA THR A 32 -3.30 -44.17 -0.55
C THR A 32 -3.97 -45.19 0.38
N GLU A 33 -4.21 -44.86 1.65
CA GLU A 33 -4.89 -45.76 2.60
C GLU A 33 -6.05 -45.15 3.41
N LEU A 34 -6.40 -43.87 3.23
CA LEU A 34 -7.58 -43.32 3.91
C LEU A 34 -8.86 -43.67 3.14
N PRO A 35 -9.94 -44.13 3.82
CA PRO A 35 -11.21 -44.43 3.18
C PRO A 35 -11.83 -43.16 2.61
N TYR A 36 -12.40 -43.27 1.40
CA TYR A 36 -12.95 -42.15 0.62
C TYR A 36 -13.93 -41.24 1.40
N GLU A 37 -14.61 -41.78 2.42
CA GLU A 37 -15.52 -41.02 3.29
C GLU A 37 -14.79 -39.95 4.12
N ILE A 38 -13.53 -40.20 4.52
CA ILE A 38 -12.75 -39.26 5.32
C ILE A 38 -12.20 -38.13 4.43
N ASP A 39 -11.73 -38.44 3.23
CA ASP A 39 -11.27 -37.41 2.27
C ASP A 39 -12.41 -36.48 1.86
N LEU A 40 -13.59 -37.04 1.60
CA LEU A 40 -14.78 -36.27 1.26
C LEU A 40 -15.22 -35.39 2.44
N ALA A 41 -15.19 -35.91 3.68
CA ALA A 41 -15.50 -35.14 4.87
C ALA A 41 -14.52 -33.97 5.09
N LEU A 42 -13.21 -34.21 4.93
CA LEU A 42 -12.19 -33.16 5.05
C LEU A 42 -12.35 -32.08 3.97
N TYR A 43 -12.70 -32.47 2.75
CA TYR A 43 -13.02 -31.54 1.67
C TYR A 43 -14.22 -30.65 2.01
N TYR A 44 -15.32 -31.22 2.49
CA TYR A 44 -16.50 -30.44 2.88
C TYR A 44 -16.22 -29.53 4.07
N ILE A 45 -15.47 -30.00 5.07
CA ILE A 45 -15.09 -29.20 6.23
C ILE A 45 -14.18 -28.03 5.81
N GLY A 46 -13.16 -28.30 4.98
CA GLY A 46 -12.27 -27.27 4.44
C GLY A 46 -13.02 -26.22 3.61
N SER A 47 -13.98 -26.67 2.79
CA SER A 47 -14.84 -25.81 1.99
C SER A 47 -15.74 -24.91 2.85
N LEU A 48 -16.35 -25.45 3.92
CA LEU A 48 -17.16 -24.66 4.86
C LEU A 48 -16.33 -23.60 5.59
N ILE A 49 -15.13 -23.95 6.07
CA ILE A 49 -14.24 -23.01 6.75
C ILE A 49 -13.83 -21.87 5.80
N SER A 50 -13.53 -22.22 4.54
CA SER A 50 -13.17 -21.24 3.51
C SER A 50 -14.34 -20.32 3.16
N PHE A 51 -15.55 -20.87 3.04
CA PHE A 51 -16.76 -20.11 2.77
C PHE A 51 -17.09 -19.15 3.92
N ILE A 52 -17.01 -19.62 5.17
CA ILE A 52 -17.22 -18.78 6.36
C ILE A 52 -16.16 -17.67 6.42
N GLY A 53 -14.89 -17.99 6.18
CA GLY A 53 -13.81 -17.01 6.11
C GLY A 53 -14.04 -15.96 5.02
N PHE A 54 -14.51 -16.36 3.85
CA PHE A 54 -14.84 -15.47 2.75
C PHE A 54 -16.00 -14.53 3.11
N VAL A 55 -17.06 -15.04 3.72
CA VAL A 55 -18.20 -14.23 4.19
C VAL A 55 -17.75 -13.18 5.22
N TYR A 56 -16.93 -13.57 6.20
CA TYR A 56 -16.41 -12.63 7.19
C TYR A 56 -15.49 -11.57 6.56
N LEU A 57 -14.71 -11.94 5.56
CA LEU A 57 -13.88 -10.99 4.82
C LEU A 57 -14.74 -9.96 4.08
N ILE A 58 -15.74 -10.43 3.31
CA ILE A 58 -16.66 -9.55 2.60
C ILE A 58 -17.39 -8.63 3.60
N TYR A 59 -17.88 -9.17 4.71
CA TYR A 59 -18.50 -8.39 5.77
C TYR A 59 -17.56 -7.33 6.35
N GLY A 60 -16.29 -7.68 6.60
CA GLY A 60 -15.27 -6.76 7.10
C GLY A 60 -14.88 -5.64 6.12
N ILE A 61 -14.95 -5.89 4.82
CA ILE A 61 -14.73 -4.87 3.77
C ILE A 61 -15.94 -3.94 3.69
N VAL A 62 -17.16 -4.49 3.66
CA VAL A 62 -18.40 -3.70 3.54
C VAL A 62 -18.68 -2.88 4.81
N ALA A 63 -18.44 -3.46 6.00
CA ALA A 63 -18.63 -2.77 7.27
C ALA A 63 -17.62 -1.63 7.49
N LYS A 64 -16.47 -1.66 6.83
CA LYS A 64 -15.50 -0.56 6.80
C LYS A 64 -15.72 0.28 5.55
N GLY A 65 -16.89 0.94 5.48
CA GLY A 65 -17.13 1.96 4.47
C GLY A 65 -16.01 3.02 4.45
N PRO A 66 -15.91 3.82 3.37
CA PRO A 66 -14.93 4.90 3.26
C PRO A 66 -15.03 5.78 4.50
N GLN A 67 -13.99 5.77 5.34
CA GLN A 67 -13.99 6.66 6.48
C GLN A 67 -14.08 8.08 5.94
N PRO A 68 -15.01 8.92 6.42
CA PRO A 68 -15.02 10.32 6.03
C PRO A 68 -13.61 10.87 6.32
N PRO A 69 -13.07 11.72 5.41
CA PRO A 69 -11.74 12.28 5.60
C PRO A 69 -11.68 12.86 7.02
N PRO A 70 -10.58 12.62 7.76
CA PRO A 70 -10.45 13.10 9.12
C PRO A 70 -10.78 14.59 9.14
N ARG A 71 -11.79 15.00 9.92
CA ARG A 71 -12.10 16.42 10.11
C ARG A 71 -10.86 17.07 10.72
N THR A 72 -10.12 17.79 9.88
CA THR A 72 -9.13 18.75 10.33
C THR A 72 -9.89 19.83 11.08
N VAL A 73 -9.90 19.72 12.41
CA VAL A 73 -10.31 20.83 13.27
C VAL A 73 -9.35 21.96 12.95
N TYR A 74 -9.85 23.01 12.30
CA TYR A 74 -9.10 24.25 12.14
C TYR A 74 -8.92 24.83 13.55
N VAL A 75 -7.79 24.50 14.15
CA VAL A 75 -7.30 25.22 15.32
C VAL A 75 -6.68 26.50 14.75
N PRO A 76 -7.25 27.69 15.00
CA PRO A 76 -6.60 28.92 14.60
C PRO A 76 -5.21 28.91 15.21
N THR A 77 -4.19 28.92 14.36
CA THR A 77 -2.80 29.07 14.79
C THR A 77 -2.73 30.37 15.59
N PRO A 78 -2.27 30.35 16.86
CA PRO A 78 -2.11 31.59 17.60
C PRO A 78 -1.17 32.49 16.80
N THR A 79 -1.65 33.68 16.46
CA THR A 79 -0.88 34.71 15.76
C THR A 79 0.45 34.88 16.49
N PRO A 80 1.60 34.51 15.89
CA PRO A 80 2.87 34.67 16.56
C PRO A 80 3.10 36.17 16.77
N ALA A 81 3.21 36.56 18.04
CA ALA A 81 3.76 37.86 18.40
C ALA A 81 5.15 37.95 17.77
N TYR A 82 5.30 38.91 16.85
CA TYR A 82 6.51 39.30 16.12
C TYR A 82 7.80 38.58 16.56
N ALA A 83 8.07 37.42 15.97
CA ALA A 83 9.43 36.90 15.93
C ALA A 83 10.24 37.81 14.99
N PRO A 84 11.50 38.14 15.32
CA PRO A 84 12.36 38.90 14.41
C PRO A 84 12.42 38.17 13.07
N VAL A 85 12.01 38.85 12.01
CA VAL A 85 12.03 38.33 10.64
C VAL A 85 13.47 37.95 10.34
N ALA A 86 13.75 36.65 10.26
CA ALA A 86 15.05 36.17 9.86
C ALA A 86 15.40 36.80 8.50
N ALA A 87 16.62 37.33 8.39
CA ALA A 87 17.11 37.96 7.18
C ALA A 87 16.81 37.08 5.94
N PRO A 88 16.50 37.69 4.78
CA PRO A 88 16.22 36.95 3.55
C PRO A 88 17.31 35.90 3.32
N GLN A 89 16.93 34.62 3.41
CA GLN A 89 17.83 33.53 3.07
C GLN A 89 18.21 33.69 1.59
N PRO A 90 19.49 33.52 1.21
CA PRO A 90 19.89 33.55 -0.19
C PRO A 90 19.02 32.58 -0.99
N GLN A 91 18.19 33.11 -1.89
CA GLN A 91 17.40 32.28 -2.79
C GLN A 91 18.39 31.48 -3.65
N PRO A 92 18.24 30.15 -3.75
CA PRO A 92 19.06 29.34 -4.64
C PRO A 92 18.98 29.90 -6.06
N GLN A 93 20.12 30.35 -6.59
CA GLN A 93 20.18 30.86 -7.96
C GLN A 93 19.92 29.69 -8.91
N VAL A 94 18.78 29.71 -9.59
CA VAL A 94 18.45 28.71 -10.61
C VAL A 94 19.30 29.01 -11.85
N PRO A 95 20.21 28.11 -12.27
CA PRO A 95 21.02 28.30 -13.46
C PRO A 95 20.13 28.36 -14.71
N ARG A 96 20.63 29.04 -15.74
CA ARG A 96 19.96 29.24 -17.03
C ARG A 96 20.63 28.44 -18.14
N CYS A 97 19.84 28.00 -19.10
CA CYS A 97 20.30 27.11 -20.16
C CYS A 97 21.17 27.89 -21.15
N PRO A 98 22.39 27.44 -21.49
CA PRO A 98 23.26 28.18 -22.42
C PRO A 98 22.74 28.20 -23.86
N THR A 99 21.82 27.29 -24.22
CA THR A 99 21.24 27.18 -25.56
C THR A 99 19.96 27.99 -25.74
N CYS A 100 19.12 28.12 -24.70
CA CYS A 100 17.82 28.81 -24.81
C CYS A 100 17.53 29.86 -23.73
N GLY A 101 18.42 30.04 -22.75
CA GLY A 101 18.29 31.04 -21.68
C GLY A 101 17.22 30.74 -20.62
N GLN A 102 16.46 29.66 -20.76
CA GLN A 102 15.39 29.28 -19.83
C GLN A 102 15.94 28.74 -18.49
N PRO A 103 15.21 28.91 -17.37
CA PRO A 103 15.62 28.36 -16.08
C PRO A 103 15.65 26.83 -16.13
N LEU A 104 16.72 26.21 -15.62
CA LEU A 104 16.81 24.75 -15.58
C LEU A 104 16.08 24.21 -14.36
N GLU A 105 15.54 23.02 -14.52
CA GLU A 105 14.97 22.26 -13.43
C GLU A 105 16.01 21.26 -12.91
N LEU A 106 16.24 21.27 -11.59
CA LEU A 106 17.11 20.30 -10.96
C LEU A 106 16.34 19.00 -10.74
N ILE A 107 16.78 17.94 -11.41
CA ILE A 107 16.16 16.64 -11.21
C ILE A 107 16.84 15.96 -10.03
N GLN A 108 16.16 16.01 -8.88
CA GLN A 108 16.64 15.55 -7.58
C GLN A 108 17.15 14.11 -7.58
N GLN A 109 16.58 13.24 -8.43
CA GLN A 109 16.94 11.83 -8.49
C GLN A 109 18.40 11.58 -8.87
N TYR A 110 19.02 12.47 -9.65
CA TYR A 110 20.41 12.35 -10.09
C TYR A 110 21.19 13.67 -10.03
N ASN A 111 20.60 14.70 -9.39
CA ASN A 111 21.20 16.01 -9.17
C ASN A 111 21.79 16.63 -10.46
N ARG A 112 21.12 16.45 -11.60
CA ARG A 112 21.48 17.07 -12.88
C ARG A 112 20.45 18.10 -13.29
N TRP A 113 20.91 19.11 -14.02
CA TRP A 113 20.05 20.14 -14.56
C TRP A 113 19.46 19.71 -15.88
N TYR A 114 18.15 19.90 -16.03
CA TYR A 114 17.43 19.55 -17.24
C TYR A 114 16.72 20.78 -17.79
N CYS A 115 16.89 21.01 -19.09
CA CYS A 115 16.17 22.05 -19.80
C CYS A 115 14.93 21.45 -20.47
N ARG A 116 13.73 21.86 -20.03
CA ARG A 116 12.47 21.41 -20.64
C ARG A 116 12.27 21.87 -22.09
N THR A 117 12.79 23.04 -22.44
CA THR A 117 12.65 23.61 -23.78
C THR A 117 13.52 22.91 -24.81
N CYS A 118 14.78 22.62 -24.46
CA CYS A 118 15.71 21.91 -25.34
C CYS A 118 15.64 20.38 -25.19
N GLN A 119 14.89 19.89 -24.20
CA GLN A 119 14.77 18.48 -23.82
C GLN A 119 16.13 17.78 -23.61
N LYS A 120 17.12 18.54 -23.13
CA LYS A 120 18.50 18.07 -22.94
C LYS A 120 18.97 18.34 -21.51
N TYR A 121 19.85 17.46 -21.05
CA TYR A 121 20.61 17.65 -19.82
C TYR A 121 21.76 18.63 -20.04
N VAL A 122 22.09 19.38 -19.01
CA VAL A 122 23.22 20.31 -18.95
C VAL A 122 24.10 19.97 -17.75
#